data_AF-A0A3A5JRJ3-F1
#
_entry.id   AF-A0A3A5JRJ3-F1
#
_cell.length_a   1.000
_cell.length_b   1.000
_cell.length_c   1.000
_cell.angle_alpha   90.00
_cell.angle_beta   90.00
_cell.angle_gamma   90.00
#
_symmetry.space_group_name_H-M   'P 1'
#
loop_
_entity.id
_entity.type
_entity.pdbx_description
1 polymer ?
#
loop_
_entity_poly.entity_id
_entity_poly.type
_entity_poly.pdbx_seq_one_letter_code
_entity_poly.pdbx_strand_id
1 'polypeptide(L)'
;MAVTDKIYVKNHRRIGSQLETHIPRSAFSGATLDILYSGEGLAKLDDATQERVLDFAEDFLDCDCESNPYCGHPERKFMAYLLDLRAQGFGPEAIVDVMGDDYLVTAYPGDILSFLDNSVRTLEAMEDLANVENDREAAQKIDDRKRALL
;
A
#
# COMPACT_ATOMS: atom_id res chain seq x y z
N MET A 1 -0.71 11.54 9.02
CA MET A 1 -1.53 10.41 8.54
C MET A 1 -0.66 9.60 7.63
N ALA A 2 -0.70 8.27 7.78
CA ALA A 2 -0.04 7.37 6.85
C ALA A 2 -0.73 7.45 5.50
N VAL A 3 -0.02 7.11 4.41
CA VAL A 3 -0.64 7.05 3.07
C VAL A 3 -1.77 6.02 3.04
N THR A 4 -1.67 4.95 3.83
CA THR A 4 -2.65 3.87 3.97
C THR A 4 -3.99 4.35 4.53
N ASP A 5 -4.02 5.42 5.33
CA ASP A 5 -5.26 6.08 5.79
C ASP A 5 -6.06 6.71 4.64
N LYS A 6 -5.42 6.90 3.49
CA LYS A 6 -5.95 7.55 2.29
C LYS A 6 -6.11 6.60 1.10
N ILE A 7 -5.99 5.29 1.36
CA ILE A 7 -6.28 4.24 0.38
C ILE A 7 -7.71 3.77 0.57
N TYR A 8 -8.49 3.84 -0.50
CA TYR A 8 -9.92 3.54 -0.49
C TYR A 8 -10.25 2.34 -1.36
N VAL A 9 -11.27 1.57 -0.98
CA VAL A 9 -11.79 0.48 -1.81
C VAL A 9 -12.62 1.07 -2.97
N LYS A 10 -12.20 0.79 -4.20
CA LYS A 10 -12.92 1.14 -5.43
C LYS A 10 -14.25 0.40 -5.43
N ASN A 11 -15.34 1.11 -5.71
CA ASN A 11 -16.69 0.54 -5.70
C ASN A 11 -17.11 -0.17 -4.39
N HIS A 12 -16.60 0.25 -3.22
CA HIS A 12 -16.92 -0.35 -1.90
C HIS A 12 -18.41 -0.67 -1.67
N ARG A 13 -19.34 0.15 -2.17
CA ARG A 13 -20.79 -0.09 -2.07
C ARG A 13 -21.26 -1.31 -2.87
N ARG A 14 -20.73 -1.50 -4.08
CA ARG A 14 -21.05 -2.65 -4.94
C ARG A 14 -20.49 -3.93 -4.31
N ILE A 15 -19.23 -3.89 -3.88
CA ILE A 15 -18.56 -5.02 -3.22
C ILE A 15 -19.33 -5.38 -1.94
N GLY A 16 -19.64 -4.41 -1.08
CA GLY A 16 -20.43 -4.65 0.13
C GLY A 16 -21.83 -5.21 -0.16
N SER A 17 -22.47 -4.79 -1.25
CA SER A 17 -23.77 -5.35 -1.66
C SER A 17 -23.68 -6.82 -2.08
N GLN A 18 -22.60 -7.25 -2.73
CA GLN A 18 -22.38 -8.66 -3.11
C GLN A 18 -22.04 -9.52 -1.89
N LEU A 19 -21.26 -8.97 -0.96
CA LEU A 19 -20.89 -9.62 0.30
C LEU A 19 -22.02 -9.62 1.34
N GLU A 20 -23.12 -8.90 1.09
CA GLU A 20 -24.23 -8.69 2.02
C GLU A 20 -23.77 -8.10 3.36
N THR A 21 -22.69 -7.30 3.35
CA THR A 21 -22.09 -6.68 4.54
C THR A 21 -21.64 -5.25 4.27
N HIS A 22 -21.47 -4.47 5.33
CA HIS A 22 -20.96 -3.11 5.22
C HIS A 22 -19.43 -3.12 5.07
N ILE A 23 -18.93 -2.64 3.93
CA ILE A 23 -17.50 -2.41 3.70
C ILE A 23 -17.17 -0.94 3.92
N PRO A 24 -16.27 -0.62 4.87
CA PRO A 24 -15.77 0.73 5.05
C PRO A 24 -15.11 1.28 3.79
N ARG A 25 -15.05 2.61 3.67
CA ARG A 25 -14.39 3.23 2.51
C ARG A 25 -12.88 2.97 2.48
N SER A 26 -12.23 2.88 3.63
CA SER A 26 -10.79 2.65 3.75
C SER A 26 -10.44 1.18 3.51
N ALA A 27 -9.40 0.93 2.71
CA ALA A 27 -8.89 -0.40 2.42
C ALA A 27 -8.19 -1.03 3.64
N PHE A 28 -7.57 -0.20 4.49
CA PHE A 28 -6.84 -0.63 5.69
C PHE A 28 -7.64 -0.44 6.98
N SER A 29 -8.97 -0.36 6.90
CA SER A 29 -9.79 -0.39 8.11
C SER A 29 -9.81 -1.81 8.69
N GLY A 30 -9.85 -1.95 10.02
CA GLY A 30 -9.87 -3.27 10.67
C GLY A 30 -10.97 -4.19 10.14
N ALA A 31 -12.18 -3.66 9.95
CA ALA A 31 -13.29 -4.44 9.39
C ALA A 31 -13.06 -4.87 7.93
N THR A 32 -12.38 -4.05 7.12
CA THR A 32 -11.99 -4.48 5.76
C THR A 32 -10.94 -5.59 5.82
N LEU A 33 -9.92 -5.43 6.65
CA LEU A 33 -8.86 -6.43 6.83
C LEU A 33 -9.37 -7.76 7.38
N ASP A 34 -10.35 -7.75 8.30
CA ASP A 34 -10.98 -8.96 8.83
C ASP A 34 -11.69 -9.77 7.72
N ILE A 35 -12.38 -9.09 6.81
CA ILE A 35 -13.09 -9.73 5.70
C ILE A 35 -12.09 -10.34 4.71
N LEU A 36 -11.02 -9.61 4.39
CA LEU A 36 -9.96 -10.08 3.50
C LEU A 36 -9.21 -11.29 4.10
N TYR A 37 -8.89 -11.22 5.39
CA TYR A 37 -8.16 -12.26 6.10
C TYR A 37 -8.98 -13.53 6.32
N SER A 38 -10.25 -13.40 6.71
CA SER A 38 -11.14 -14.55 6.92
C SER A 38 -11.57 -15.22 5.61
N GLY A 39 -11.56 -14.47 4.50
CA GLY A 39 -12.09 -14.91 3.21
C GLY A 39 -13.62 -15.06 3.21
N GLU A 40 -14.32 -14.60 4.25
CA GLU A 40 -15.75 -14.82 4.39
C GLU A 40 -16.53 -14.08 3.30
N GLY A 41 -17.39 -14.82 2.59
CA GLY A 41 -18.24 -14.26 1.54
C GLY A 41 -17.53 -13.91 0.24
N LEU A 42 -16.20 -14.02 0.15
CA LEU A 42 -15.46 -13.69 -1.09
C LEU A 42 -15.92 -14.52 -2.30
N ALA A 43 -16.35 -15.76 -2.08
CA ALA A 43 -16.92 -16.62 -3.12
C ALA A 43 -18.27 -16.12 -3.70
N LYS A 44 -18.88 -15.08 -3.12
CA LYS A 44 -20.09 -14.42 -3.67
C LYS A 44 -19.75 -13.31 -4.66
N LEU A 45 -18.49 -12.88 -4.72
CA LEU A 45 -18.04 -11.86 -5.66
C LEU A 45 -18.04 -12.42 -7.09
N ASP A 46 -18.12 -11.53 -8.08
CA ASP A 46 -17.85 -11.95 -9.46
C ASP A 46 -16.37 -12.32 -9.64
N ASP A 47 -16.08 -13.28 -10.52
CA ASP A 47 -14.75 -13.89 -10.67
C ASP A 47 -13.61 -12.86 -10.75
N ALA A 48 -13.78 -11.82 -11.56
CA ALA A 48 -12.77 -10.76 -11.75
C ALA A 48 -12.57 -9.88 -10.49
N THR A 49 -13.62 -9.70 -9.69
CA THR A 49 -13.52 -8.99 -8.41
C THR A 49 -12.90 -9.89 -7.35
N GLN A 50 -13.28 -11.17 -7.33
CA GLN A 50 -12.74 -12.15 -6.39
C GLN A 50 -11.23 -12.32 -6.57
N GLU A 51 -10.76 -12.47 -7.81
CA GLU A 51 -9.33 -12.61 -8.15
C GLU A 51 -8.50 -11.47 -7.55
N ARG A 52 -8.82 -10.22 -7.87
CA ARG A 52 -8.10 -9.03 -7.37
C ARG A 52 -8.12 -8.88 -5.84
N VAL A 53 -9.21 -9.30 -5.21
CA VAL A 53 -9.34 -9.28 -3.75
C VAL A 53 -8.45 -10.34 -3.11
N LEU A 54 -8.36 -11.53 -3.71
CA LEU A 54 -7.46 -12.59 -3.29
C LEU A 54 -6.00 -12.19 -3.52
N ASP A 55 -5.67 -11.57 -4.64
CA ASP A 55 -4.32 -11.05 -4.92
C ASP A 55 -3.88 -10.04 -3.86
N PHE A 56 -4.77 -9.11 -3.46
CA PHE A 56 -4.48 -8.19 -2.36
C PHE A 56 -4.25 -8.92 -1.04
N ALA A 57 -5.05 -9.95 -0.76
CA ALA A 57 -4.90 -10.74 0.46
C ALA A 57 -3.56 -11.51 0.49
N GLU A 58 -3.20 -12.14 -0.62
CA GLU A 58 -1.94 -12.87 -0.77
C GLU A 58 -0.74 -11.93 -0.63
N ASP A 59 -0.73 -10.82 -1.36
CA ASP A 59 0.43 -9.92 -1.37
C ASP A 59 0.63 -9.21 -0.02
N PHE A 60 -0.45 -8.73 0.61
CA PHE A 60 -0.34 -7.84 1.76
C PHE A 60 -0.67 -8.49 3.11
N LEU A 61 -1.50 -9.53 3.16
CA LEU A 61 -1.92 -10.18 4.41
C LEU A 61 -1.18 -11.48 4.72
N ASP A 62 -0.38 -12.02 3.80
CA ASP A 62 0.39 -13.25 4.04
C ASP A 62 1.56 -13.02 5.03
N CYS A 63 1.34 -13.32 6.32
CA CYS A 63 2.38 -13.32 7.34
C CYS A 63 2.03 -14.22 8.54
N ASP A 64 3.07 -14.76 9.19
CA ASP A 64 2.94 -15.70 10.32
C ASP A 64 2.76 -15.01 11.70
N CYS A 65 2.41 -13.73 11.73
CA CYS A 65 2.23 -13.01 13.00
C CYS A 65 0.94 -13.45 13.71
N GLU A 66 1.02 -13.67 15.02
CA GLU A 66 -0.17 -13.99 15.85
C GLU A 66 -1.25 -12.89 15.78
N SER A 67 -0.83 -11.64 15.55
CA SER A 67 -1.73 -10.50 15.45
C SER A 67 -2.20 -10.21 14.02
N ASN A 68 -1.93 -11.05 13.02
CA ASN A 68 -2.44 -10.89 11.65
C ASN A 68 -3.99 -10.80 11.68
N PRO A 69 -4.62 -9.77 11.07
CA PRO A 69 -4.09 -8.73 10.15
C PRO A 69 -3.65 -7.40 10.78
N TYR A 70 -3.67 -7.30 12.10
CA TYR A 70 -3.35 -6.12 12.90
C TYR A 70 -1.87 -5.95 13.26
N CYS A 71 -0.97 -6.71 12.65
CA CYS A 71 0.47 -6.66 12.94
C CYS A 71 1.18 -5.44 12.30
N GLY A 72 0.51 -4.71 11.41
CA GLY A 72 1.07 -3.58 10.66
C GLY A 72 1.86 -3.98 9.41
N HIS A 73 1.99 -5.27 9.10
CA HIS A 73 2.61 -5.73 7.86
C HIS A 73 1.81 -5.35 6.61
N PRO A 74 0.47 -5.42 6.57
CA PRO A 74 -0.28 -5.03 5.38
C PRO A 74 0.05 -3.60 4.92
N GLU A 75 0.06 -2.65 5.86
CA GLU A 75 0.40 -1.25 5.58
C GLU A 75 1.84 -1.08 5.11
N ARG A 76 2.79 -1.77 5.76
CA ARG A 76 4.21 -1.68 5.41
C ARG A 76 4.51 -2.28 4.04
N LYS A 77 3.94 -3.46 3.75
CA LYS A 77 4.07 -4.12 2.44
C LYS A 77 3.43 -3.26 1.35
N PHE A 78 2.27 -2.67 1.60
CA PHE A 78 1.64 -1.76 0.64
C PHE A 78 2.46 -0.49 0.39
N MET A 79 3.03 0.12 1.44
CA MET A 79 3.94 1.25 1.27
C MET A 79 5.20 0.87 0.48
N ALA A 80 5.76 -0.32 0.71
CA ALA A 80 6.89 -0.83 -0.07
C ALA A 80 6.53 -1.00 -1.55
N TYR A 81 5.36 -1.58 -1.83
CA TYR A 81 4.82 -1.69 -3.18
C TYR A 81 4.71 -0.32 -3.90
N LEU A 82 4.19 0.72 -3.23
CA LEU A 82 4.13 2.07 -3.81
C LEU A 82 5.53 2.63 -4.14
N LEU A 83 6.51 2.42 -3.26
CA LEU A 83 7.89 2.85 -3.48
C LEU A 83 8.56 2.08 -4.62
N ASP A 84 8.26 0.79 -4.76
CA ASP A 84 8.81 -0.06 -5.82
C ASP A 84 8.20 0.29 -7.18
N LEU A 85 6.91 0.65 -7.25
CA LEU A 85 6.34 1.24 -8.47
C LEU A 85 7.03 2.56 -8.81
N ARG A 86 7.27 3.43 -7.82
CA ARG A 86 7.98 4.69 -8.10
C ARG A 86 9.40 4.46 -8.60
N ALA A 87 10.10 3.48 -8.04
CA ALA A 87 11.44 3.07 -8.47
C ALA A 87 11.49 2.51 -9.91
N GLN A 88 10.37 1.98 -10.40
CA GLN A 88 10.19 1.56 -11.80
C GLN A 88 9.87 2.74 -12.75
N GLY A 89 9.73 3.96 -12.23
CA GLY A 89 9.47 5.17 -13.01
C GLY A 89 7.99 5.56 -13.12
N PHE A 90 7.09 4.91 -12.39
CA PHE A 90 5.68 5.28 -12.38
C PHE A 90 5.45 6.60 -11.62
N GLY A 91 4.78 7.55 -12.28
CA GLY A 91 4.31 8.78 -11.63
C GLY A 91 3.08 8.55 -10.75
N PRO A 92 2.67 9.53 -9.93
CA PRO A 92 1.58 9.36 -8.96
C PRO A 92 0.25 8.91 -9.58
N GLU A 93 -0.11 9.43 -10.75
CA GLU A 93 -1.33 9.04 -11.47
C GLU A 93 -1.26 7.59 -11.94
N ALA A 94 -0.14 7.20 -12.57
CA ALA A 94 0.06 5.83 -13.03
C ALA A 94 0.10 4.83 -11.88
N ILE A 95 0.65 5.20 -10.71
CA ILE A 95 0.59 4.37 -9.50
C ILE A 95 -0.87 4.14 -9.07
N VAL A 96 -1.70 5.17 -9.08
CA VAL A 96 -3.14 5.05 -8.74
C VAL A 96 -3.87 4.13 -9.72
N ASP A 97 -3.54 4.21 -11.01
CA ASP A 97 -4.12 3.35 -12.04
C ASP A 97 -3.72 1.88 -11.81
N VAL A 98 -2.41 1.61 -11.65
CA VAL A 98 -1.88 0.25 -11.43
C VAL A 98 -2.50 -0.39 -10.19
N MET A 99 -2.45 0.27 -9.02
CA MET A 99 -3.01 -0.31 -7.80
C MET A 99 -4.55 -0.48 -7.88
N GLY A 100 -5.22 0.32 -8.69
CA GLY A 100 -6.67 0.22 -8.89
C GLY A 100 -7.08 -0.88 -9.85
N ASP A 101 -6.20 -1.26 -10.77
CA ASP A 101 -6.39 -2.36 -11.70
C ASP A 101 -5.97 -3.70 -11.07
N ASP A 102 -4.90 -3.70 -10.28
CA ASP A 102 -4.39 -4.89 -9.58
C ASP A 102 -5.28 -5.27 -8.39
N TYR A 103 -5.66 -4.29 -7.55
CA TYR A 103 -6.21 -4.58 -6.22
C TYR A 103 -7.54 -3.91 -5.89
N LEU A 104 -8.20 -3.27 -6.87
CA LEU A 104 -9.45 -2.52 -6.65
C LEU A 104 -9.34 -1.45 -5.55
N VAL A 105 -8.16 -0.85 -5.37
CA VAL A 105 -7.98 0.29 -4.46
C VAL A 105 -7.77 1.60 -5.21
N THR A 106 -7.95 2.73 -4.55
CA THR A 106 -7.77 4.05 -5.15
C THR A 106 -7.33 5.06 -4.11
N ALA A 107 -6.68 6.13 -4.56
CA ALA A 107 -6.27 7.26 -3.74
C ALA A 107 -6.31 8.53 -4.59
N TYR A 108 -6.24 9.70 -3.96
CA TYR A 108 -5.99 10.92 -4.73
C TYR A 108 -4.52 10.96 -5.16
N PRO A 109 -4.19 11.29 -6.42
CA PRO A 109 -2.80 11.37 -6.87
C PRO A 109 -1.93 12.30 -6.02
N GLY A 110 -2.51 13.39 -5.48
CA GLY A 110 -1.81 14.29 -4.56
C GLY A 110 -1.41 13.64 -3.23
N ASP A 111 -2.15 12.63 -2.76
CA ASP A 111 -1.79 11.87 -1.56
C ASP A 111 -0.61 10.93 -1.82
N ILE A 112 -0.57 10.31 -3.00
CA ILE A 112 0.57 9.50 -3.46
C ILE A 112 1.80 10.38 -3.65
N LEU A 113 1.66 11.53 -4.32
CA LEU A 113 2.75 12.50 -4.46
C LEU A 113 3.29 12.94 -3.10
N SER A 114 2.41 13.30 -2.17
CA SER A 114 2.80 13.71 -0.83
C SER A 114 3.54 12.59 -0.07
N PHE A 115 3.15 11.33 -0.25
CA PHE A 115 3.85 10.19 0.34
C PHE A 115 5.27 10.07 -0.23
N LEU A 116 5.41 10.06 -1.56
CA LEU A 116 6.70 9.92 -2.25
C LEU A 116 7.68 11.06 -1.90
N ASP A 117 7.20 12.30 -1.90
CA ASP A 117 8.00 13.47 -1.52
C ASP A 117 8.51 13.36 -0.07
N ASN A 118 7.65 12.90 0.84
CA ASN A 118 8.05 12.68 2.23
C ASN A 118 9.05 11.51 2.37
N SER A 119 8.95 10.48 1.53
CA SER A 119 9.92 9.39 1.50
C SER A 119 11.30 9.88 1.06
N VAL A 120 11.38 10.70 0.00
CA VAL A 120 12.64 11.32 -0.45
C VAL A 120 13.25 12.19 0.65
N ARG A 121 12.47 13.06 1.29
CA ARG A 121 12.93 13.91 2.40
C ARG A 121 13.43 13.10 3.60
N THR A 122 12.79 11.96 3.86
CA THR A 122 13.23 11.05 4.93
C THR A 122 14.60 10.47 4.61
N LEU A 123 14.83 10.06 3.36
CA LEU A 123 16.14 9.57 2.90
C LEU A 123 17.20 10.68 2.95
N GLU A 124 16.88 11.91 2.56
CA GLU A 124 17.79 13.06 2.69
C GLU A 124 18.24 13.27 4.15
N ALA A 125 17.29 13.24 5.10
CA ALA A 125 17.62 13.37 6.52
C ALA A 125 18.48 12.19 7.04
N MET A 126 18.24 10.97 6.55
CA MET A 126 19.06 9.81 6.89
C MET A 126 20.48 9.90 6.29
N GLU A 127 20.62 10.42 5.08
CA GLU A 127 21.91 10.66 4.42
C GLU A 127 22.73 11.71 5.19
N ASP A 128 22.10 12.81 5.61
CA ASP A 128 22.72 13.84 6.43
C ASP A 128 23.25 13.26 7.75
N LEU A 129 22.48 12.40 8.41
CA LEU A 129 22.91 11.73 9.64
C LEU A 129 24.09 10.78 9.38
N ALA A 130 24.04 9.97 8.33
CA ALA A 130 25.13 9.07 7.97
C ALA A 130 26.43 9.84 7.67
N ASN A 131 26.33 11.00 7.01
CA ASN A 131 27.47 11.87 6.75
C ASN A 131 28.08 12.44 8.03
N VAL A 132 27.26 12.84 9.01
CA VAL A 132 27.73 13.30 10.34
C VAL A 132 28.47 12.18 11.07
N GLU A 133 27.97 10.96 11.01
CA GLU A 133 28.59 9.76 11.61
C GLU A 133 29.80 9.25 10.80
N ASN A 134 30.13 9.88 9.67
CA ASN A 134 31.17 9.44 8.72
C ASN A 134 30.94 8.03 8.13
N ASP A 135 29.70 7.54 8.13
CA ASP A 135 29.32 6.27 7.52
C ASP A 135 29.03 6.46 6.02
N ARG A 136 30.11 6.46 5.22
CA ARG A 136 30.04 6.65 3.77
C ARG A 136 29.29 5.54 3.04
N GLU A 137 29.33 4.31 3.57
CA GLU A 137 28.64 3.18 2.94
C GLU A 137 27.13 3.36 3.08
N ALA A 138 26.66 3.72 4.28
CA ALA A 138 25.25 4.04 4.51
C ALA A 138 24.79 5.22 3.66
N ALA A 139 25.56 6.32 3.63
CA ALA A 139 25.24 7.50 2.83
C ALA A 139 25.07 7.17 1.34
N GLN A 140 25.97 6.37 0.75
CA GLN A 140 25.86 5.97 -0.65
C GLN A 140 24.62 5.11 -0.92
N LYS A 141 24.32 4.14 -0.07
CA LYS A 141 23.11 3.30 -0.22
C LYS A 141 21.83 4.13 -0.16
N ILE A 142 21.81 5.15 0.70
CA ILE A 142 20.67 6.06 0.84
C ILE A 142 20.52 6.93 -0.41
N ASP A 143 21.60 7.51 -0.93
CA ASP A 143 21.59 8.30 -2.17
C ASP A 143 21.10 7.48 -3.37
N ASP A 144 21.55 6.22 -3.50
CA ASP A 144 21.09 5.33 -4.58
C ASP A 144 19.58 5.07 -4.49
N ARG A 145 19.05 4.80 -3.29
CA ARG A 145 17.60 4.61 -3.08
C ARG A 145 16.82 5.90 -3.31
N LYS A 146 17.36 7.05 -2.90
CA LYS A 146 16.76 8.37 -3.12
C LYS A 146 16.61 8.66 -4.61
N ARG A 147 17.66 8.42 -5.41
CA ARG A 147 17.65 8.61 -6.86
C ARG A 147 16.63 7.75 -7.58
N ALA A 148 16.37 6.54 -7.08
CA ALA A 148 15.32 5.68 -7.62
C ALA A 148 13.91 6.29 -7.42
N LEU A 149 13.72 7.14 -6.41
CA LEU A 149 12.42 7.76 -6.11
C LEU A 149 12.22 9.13 -6.79
N LEU A 150 13.26 9.69 -7.41
CA LEU A 150 13.24 10.96 -8.16
C LEU A 150 12.75 10.79 -9.60
#